data_AF-A0A850G923-F1
#
_entry.id   AF-A0A850G923-F1
#
_cell.length_a   1.000
_cell.length_b   1.000
_cell.length_c   1.000
_cell.angle_alpha   90.00
_cell.angle_beta   90.00
_cell.angle_gamma   90.00
#
_symmetry.space_group_name_H-M   'P 1'
#
loop_
_entity.id
_entity.type
_entity.pdbx_description
1 polymer ?
#
loop_
_entity_poly.entity_id
_entity_poly.type
_entity_poly.pdbx_seq_one_letter_code
_entity_poly.pdbx_strand_id
1 'polypeptide(L)'
;MLASSHWPLHLAAALYALNLGVGVSAQLMRARFGALHHWLYALVFVAAIAATVLCFHWALLATLAALALLPLTKPPALAHPAVATLGACGYLAAYASAYLL
;
A
#
# COMPACT_ATOMS: atom_id res chain seq x y z
N MET A 1 25.10 14.73 9.97
CA MET A 1 24.05 14.18 9.10
C MET A 1 23.17 13.31 9.99
N LEU A 2 22.01 13.82 10.44
CA LEU A 2 21.08 12.99 11.22
C LEU A 2 20.57 11.91 10.28
N ALA A 3 20.75 10.64 10.63
CA ALA A 3 20.15 9.54 9.89
C ALA A 3 18.63 9.75 9.92
N SER A 4 18.04 10.19 8.81
CA SER A 4 16.61 10.32 8.66
C SER A 4 16.02 8.93 8.80
N SER A 5 15.40 8.64 9.94
CA SER A 5 14.79 7.35 10.21
C SER A 5 13.65 7.12 9.22
N HIS A 6 13.81 6.16 8.31
CA HIS A 6 12.79 5.75 7.35
C HIS A 6 11.69 4.87 7.97
N TRP A 7 11.45 4.97 9.28
CA TRP A 7 10.37 4.24 9.95
C TRP A 7 8.98 4.50 9.33
N PRO A 8 8.64 5.70 8.78
CA PRO A 8 7.35 5.89 8.13
C PRO A 8 7.19 4.99 6.90
N LEU A 9 8.26 4.83 6.11
CA LEU A 9 8.28 3.94 4.95
C LEU A 9 8.08 2.48 5.38
N HIS A 10 8.76 2.05 6.45
CA HIS A 10 8.61 0.70 7.00
C HIS A 10 7.19 0.41 7.48
N LEU A 11 6.62 1.32 8.26
CA LEU A 11 5.28 1.19 8.77
C LEU A 11 4.25 1.14 7.63
N ALA A 12 4.36 2.07 6.68
CA ALA A 12 3.42 2.17 5.57
C ALA A 12 3.47 0.93 4.65
N ALA A 13 4.66 0.42 4.35
CA ALA A 13 4.82 -0.82 3.60
C ALA A 13 4.27 -2.04 4.36
N ALA A 14 4.52 -2.15 5.66
CA ALA A 14 4.00 -3.23 6.49
C ALA A 14 2.46 -3.22 6.56
N LEU A 15 1.86 -2.04 6.75
CA LEU A 15 0.40 -1.87 6.72
C LEU A 15 -0.17 -2.24 5.35
N TYR A 16 0.49 -1.81 4.27
CA TYR A 16 0.08 -2.16 2.91
C TYR A 16 0.12 -3.67 2.68
N ALA A 17 1.20 -4.34 3.10
CA ALA A 17 1.34 -5.79 3.01
C ALA A 17 0.26 -6.54 3.81
N LEU A 18 -0.06 -6.08 5.03
CA LEU A 18 -1.16 -6.62 5.83
C LEU A 18 -2.52 -6.46 5.11
N ASN A 19 -2.79 -5.29 4.53
CA ASN A 19 -4.03 -5.04 3.79
C ASN A 19 -4.14 -5.92 2.53
N LEU A 20 -3.03 -6.10 1.81
CA LEU A 20 -2.92 -7.05 0.71
C LEU A 20 -3.21 -8.48 1.17
N GLY A 21 -2.62 -8.90 2.29
CA GLY A 21 -2.86 -10.20 2.90
C GLY A 21 -4.32 -10.43 3.22
N VAL A 22 -4.99 -9.46 3.86
CA VAL A 22 -6.44 -9.49 4.10
C VAL A 22 -7.22 -9.62 2.78
N GLY A 23 -6.82 -8.88 1.74
CA GLY A 23 -7.41 -8.94 0.40
C GLY A 23 -7.32 -10.33 -0.23
N VAL A 24 -6.12 -10.92 -0.22
CA VAL A 24 -5.84 -12.25 -0.74
C VAL A 24 -6.58 -13.33 0.06
N SER A 25 -6.50 -13.29 1.39
CA SER A 25 -7.21 -14.23 2.26
C SER A 25 -8.72 -14.20 2.01
N ALA A 26 -9.32 -13.01 1.86
CA ALA A 26 -10.74 -12.90 1.57
C ALA A 26 -11.12 -13.48 0.20
N GLN A 27 -10.28 -13.32 -0.82
CA GLN A 27 -10.50 -13.95 -2.13
C GLN A 27 -10.42 -15.48 -2.04
N LEU A 28 -9.41 -16.01 -1.36
CA LEU A 28 -9.22 -17.46 -1.18
C LEU A 28 -10.36 -18.08 -0.37
N MET A 29 -10.83 -17.39 0.67
CA MET A 29 -11.90 -17.86 1.55
C MET A 29 -13.31 -17.49 1.07
N ARG A 30 -13.43 -16.75 -0.04
CA ARG A 30 -14.69 -16.15 -0.52
C ARG A 30 -15.43 -15.34 0.55
N ALA A 31 -14.68 -14.68 1.44
CA ALA A 31 -15.21 -13.88 2.52
C ALA A 31 -15.65 -12.49 2.03
N ARG A 32 -16.53 -11.84 2.79
CA ARG A 32 -16.96 -10.46 2.52
C ARG A 32 -16.13 -9.48 3.34
N PHE A 33 -15.72 -8.37 2.74
CA PHE A 33 -15.10 -7.28 3.47
C PHE A 33 -16.14 -6.51 4.28
N GLY A 34 -15.83 -6.26 5.55
CA GLY A 34 -16.63 -5.42 6.44
C GLY A 34 -15.98 -4.07 6.74
N ALA A 35 -16.52 -3.35 7.72
CA ALA A 35 -16.02 -2.04 8.14
C ALA A 35 -14.54 -2.06 8.57
N LEU A 36 -14.09 -3.14 9.21
CA LEU A 36 -12.68 -3.28 9.64
C LEU A 36 -11.69 -3.21 8.46
N HIS A 37 -12.04 -3.76 7.30
CA HIS A 37 -11.21 -3.65 6.10
C HIS A 37 -11.12 -2.21 5.60
N HIS A 38 -12.21 -1.45 5.71
CA HIS A 38 -12.22 -0.04 5.30
C HIS A 38 -11.37 0.81 6.26
N TRP A 39 -11.43 0.54 7.56
CA TRP A 39 -10.55 1.18 8.55
C TRP A 39 -9.08 0.86 8.30
N LEU A 40 -8.76 -0.40 8.01
CA LEU A 40 -7.39 -0.80 7.66
C LEU A 40 -6.92 -0.10 6.38
N TYR A 41 -7.76 -0.08 5.33
CA TYR A 41 -7.45 0.63 4.09
C TYR A 41 -7.23 2.13 4.31
N ALA A 42 -8.08 2.80 5.11
CA ALA A 42 -7.89 4.21 5.46
C ALA A 42 -6.57 4.45 6.20
N LEU A 43 -6.23 3.58 7.15
CA LEU A 43 -4.95 3.63 7.87
C LEU A 43 -3.75 3.45 6.92
N VAL A 44 -3.84 2.51 5.97
CA VAL A 44 -2.83 2.30 4.92
C VAL A 44 -2.69 3.56 4.06
N PHE A 45 -3.80 4.19 3.69
CA PHE A 45 -3.80 5.41 2.89
C PHE A 45 -3.10 6.57 3.61
N VAL A 46 -3.45 6.81 4.88
CA VAL A 46 -2.82 7.84 5.71
C VAL A 46 -1.33 7.55 5.91
N ALA A 47 -0.96 6.30 6.16
CA ALA A 47 0.44 5.91 6.31
C ALA A 47 1.23 6.11 5.00
N ALA A 48 0.63 5.82 3.84
CA ALA A 48 1.25 6.08 2.53
C ALA A 48 1.47 7.57 2.27
N ILE A 49 0.51 8.43 2.64
CA ILE A 49 0.69 9.89 2.57
C ILE A 49 1.84 10.30 3.49
N ALA A 50 1.85 9.85 4.74
CA ALA A 50 2.89 10.18 5.71
C ALA A 50 4.28 9.74 5.21
N ALA A 51 4.43 8.52 4.69
CA ALA A 51 5.67 8.04 4.09
C ALA A 51 6.10 8.88 2.88
N THR A 52 5.14 9.28 2.03
CA THR A 52 5.43 10.11 0.85
C THR A 52 5.91 11.51 1.23
N VAL A 53 5.36 12.10 2.29
CA VAL A 53 5.75 13.44 2.76
C VAL A 53 7.08 13.40 3.53
N LEU A 54 7.28 12.40 4.39
CA LEU A 54 8.43 12.34 5.30
C LEU A 54 9.66 11.62 4.73
N CYS A 55 9.47 10.75 3.73
CA CYS A 55 10.52 9.93 3.13
C CYS A 55 10.44 9.97 1.59
N PHE A 56 10.09 11.13 1.04
CA PHE A 56 9.72 11.31 -0.37
C PHE A 56 10.54 10.47 -1.34
N HIS A 57 9.84 9.65 -2.11
CA HIS A 57 10.37 8.87 -3.21
C HIS A 57 9.33 8.84 -4.33
N TRP A 58 9.73 9.09 -5.57
CA TRP A 58 8.81 9.20 -6.72
C TRP A 58 7.94 7.95 -6.90
N ALA A 59 8.47 6.75 -6.58
CA ALA A 59 7.73 5.50 -6.67
C ALA A 59 6.53 5.44 -5.70
N LEU A 60 6.55 6.17 -4.58
CA LEU A 60 5.42 6.23 -3.64
C LEU A 60 4.22 6.98 -4.24
N LEU A 61 4.42 7.84 -5.24
CA LEU A 61 3.32 8.45 -5.99
C LEU A 61 2.51 7.40 -6.75
N ALA A 62 3.16 6.35 -7.25
CA ALA A 62 2.46 5.22 -7.88
C ALA A 62 1.61 4.46 -6.84
N THR A 63 2.13 4.28 -5.62
CA THR A 63 1.36 3.70 -4.50
C THR A 63 0.14 4.55 -4.14
N LEU A 64 0.30 5.86 -4.01
CA LEU A 64 -0.82 6.76 -3.71
C LEU A 64 -1.87 6.77 -4.82
N ALA A 65 -1.45 6.81 -6.08
CA ALA A 65 -2.36 6.75 -7.22
C ALA A 65 -3.12 5.42 -7.25
N ALA A 66 -2.42 4.29 -7.01
CA ALA A 66 -3.04 2.97 -6.94
C ALA A 66 -4.07 2.90 -5.79
N LEU A 67 -3.69 3.37 -4.59
CA LEU A 67 -4.60 3.43 -3.46
C LEU A 67 -5.84 4.28 -3.80
N ALA A 68 -5.67 5.46 -4.37
CA ALA A 68 -6.79 6.33 -4.76
C ALA A 68 -7.72 5.70 -5.82
N LEU A 69 -7.18 4.82 -6.67
CA LEU A 69 -7.94 4.14 -7.72
C LEU A 69 -8.67 2.88 -7.21
N LEU A 70 -8.21 2.25 -6.12
CA LEU A 70 -8.79 1.00 -5.60
C LEU A 70 -10.32 1.08 -5.35
N PRO A 71 -10.90 2.15 -4.76
CA PRO A 71 -12.35 2.26 -4.58
C PRO A 71 -13.16 2.22 -5.89
N LEU A 72 -12.52 2.57 -7.01
CA LEU A 72 -13.13 2.56 -8.34
C LEU A 72 -13.03 1.19 -9.03
N THR A 73 -12.23 0.28 -8.49
CA THR A 73 -12.10 -1.09 -9.00
C THR A 73 -12.81 -2.06 -8.05
N LYS A 74 -13.84 -2.76 -8.52
CA LYS A 74 -14.59 -3.71 -7.68
C LYS A 74 -14.16 -5.15 -7.94
N PRO A 75 -13.91 -5.98 -6.91
CA PRO A 75 -13.82 -7.42 -7.07
C PRO A 75 -15.11 -7.99 -7.69
N PRO A 76 -15.05 -9.06 -8.51
CA PRO A 76 -13.89 -9.90 -8.79
C PRO A 76 -13.06 -9.46 -10.01
N ALA A 77 -13.31 -8.27 -10.57
CA ALA A 77 -12.60 -7.83 -11.77
C ALA A 77 -11.09 -7.80 -11.53
N LEU A 78 -10.31 -8.34 -12.48
CA LEU A 78 -8.84 -8.41 -12.41
C LEU A 78 -8.17 -7.03 -12.28
N ALA A 79 -8.90 -5.95 -12.58
CA ALA A 79 -8.47 -4.59 -12.33
C ALA A 79 -8.10 -4.35 -10.86
N HIS A 80 -8.87 -4.88 -9.91
CA HIS A 80 -8.62 -4.65 -8.48
C HIS A 80 -7.27 -5.25 -8.00
N PRO A 81 -6.97 -6.55 -8.22
CA PRO A 81 -5.67 -7.10 -7.87
C PRO A 81 -4.53 -6.50 -8.70
N ALA A 82 -4.76 -6.06 -9.95
CA ALA A 82 -3.74 -5.38 -10.74
C ALA A 82 -3.35 -4.02 -10.12
N VAL A 83 -4.32 -3.20 -9.73
CA VAL A 83 -4.08 -1.91 -9.07
C VAL A 83 -3.42 -2.11 -7.71
N ALA A 84 -3.86 -3.11 -6.92
CA ALA A 84 -3.21 -3.46 -5.66
C ALA A 84 -1.75 -3.89 -5.85
N THR A 85 -1.45 -4.63 -6.93
CA THR A 85 -0.09 -5.02 -7.28
C THR A 85 0.76 -3.81 -7.66
N LEU A 86 0.23 -2.87 -8.46
CA LEU A 86 0.92 -1.63 -8.81
C LEU A 86 1.32 -0.83 -7.57
N GLY A 87 0.42 -0.73 -6.58
CA GLY A 87 0.75 -0.04 -5.33
C GLY A 87 1.82 -0.75 -4.50
N ALA A 88 1.87 -2.09 -4.55
CA ALA A 88 2.93 -2.88 -3.92
C ALA A 88 4.30 -2.63 -4.58
N CYS A 89 4.33 -2.60 -5.92
CA CYS A 89 5.53 -2.31 -6.70
C CYS A 89 6.11 -0.93 -6.37
N GLY A 90 5.27 0.07 -6.10
CA GLY A 90 5.73 1.40 -5.66
C GLY A 90 6.51 1.36 -4.34
N TYR A 91 6.04 0.59 -3.35
CA TYR A 91 6.78 0.36 -2.10
C TYR A 91 8.07 -0.42 -2.31
N LEU A 92 8.03 -1.49 -3.12
CA LEU A 92 9.22 -2.31 -3.41
C LEU A 92 10.31 -1.48 -4.08
N ALA A 93 9.94 -0.64 -5.05
CA ALA A 93 10.88 0.26 -5.71
C ALA A 93 11.47 1.29 -4.73
N ALA A 94 10.63 1.92 -3.88
CA ALA A 94 11.13 2.85 -2.87
C ALA A 94 12.09 2.18 -1.87
N TYR A 95 11.80 0.95 -1.45
CA TYR A 95 12.68 0.16 -0.57
C TYR A 95 13.99 -0.23 -1.23
N ALA A 96 13.94 -0.73 -2.47
CA ALA A 96 15.13 -1.13 -3.20
C ALA A 96 16.08 0.06 -3.38
N SER A 97 15.55 1.22 -3.74
CA SER A 97 16.34 2.45 -3.87
C SER A 97 16.87 2.99 -2.54
N ALA A 98 16.19 2.75 -1.42
CA ALA A 98 16.61 3.24 -0.11
C ALA A 98 17.60 2.32 0.64
N TYR A 99 17.70 1.04 0.26
CA TYR A 99 18.44 0.02 1.02
C TYR A 99 19.32 -0.93 0.21
N LEU A 100 19.14 -1.03 -1.11
CA LEU A 100 19.88 -2.00 -1.94
C LEU A 100 20.82 -1.33 -2.97
N LEU A 101 20.73 -0.01 -3.13
CA LEU A 101 21.57 0.83 -3.99
C LEU A 101 22.23 1.93 -3.14
#